data_AF-A0A8J1URE3-F1
#
_entry.id   AF-A0A8J1URE3-F1
#
_cell.length_a   1.000
_cell.length_b   1.000
_cell.length_c   1.000
_cell.angle_alpha   90.00
_cell.angle_beta   90.00
_cell.angle_gamma   90.00
#
_symmetry.space_group_name_H-M   'P 1'
#
loop_
_entity.id
_entity.type
_entity.pdbx_description
1 polymer ?
#
loop_
_entity_poly.entity_id
_entity_poly.type
_entity_poly.pdbx_seq_one_letter_code
_entity_poly.pdbx_strand_id
1 'polypeptide(L)'
;MAINSDETIAYVSLQENNAIAVLNISANAIEGIHGLGRKDWSKSRFDASDKDGGINMQPWAVYGLYQPDNIRLMQFKGEDYIVTANEGDKKSYKMDDDGIDWSESTRAKKIAKDLDGSRGEAFREAMTDDKKLGRLTVSSIDGKNGTNKYKDIYTYGGRSFSIFKMVDLSLIYDSDDNIEQQHANSSLYGRLFNCDNYEASKTPVETFDKRSDNAGPDTESAEVATVGDTVYIFIGNERTSSIMIYSVSGDSIEPKFEGIHRAGGQETKYDMLYSQRNTGDLDPEGLKFVQASESPNGKPLLLVVGSQSSTLSVYEVEFFSSVPTSPPTCPPLGDRSTPTSRSSCLNQLNLILMVSMVATLTFSFVGK
;
A
#
# COMPACT_ATOMS: atom_id res chain seq x y z
N MET A 1 14.14 0.06 -6.35
CA MET A 1 14.84 -0.45 -7.55
C MET A 1 14.69 -1.97 -7.60
N ALA A 2 14.56 -2.53 -8.79
CA ALA A 2 14.63 -3.97 -9.06
C ALA A 2 15.74 -4.25 -10.08
N ILE A 3 16.41 -5.40 -9.99
CA ILE A 3 17.44 -5.81 -10.94
C ILE A 3 16.94 -7.08 -11.63
N ASN A 4 17.10 -7.19 -12.94
CA ASN A 4 16.70 -8.40 -13.66
C ASN A 4 17.59 -9.60 -13.31
N SER A 5 17.16 -10.79 -13.70
CA SER A 5 17.74 -12.05 -13.22
C SER A 5 19.17 -12.34 -13.68
N ASP A 6 19.63 -11.71 -14.76
CA ASP A 6 21.01 -11.79 -15.23
C ASP A 6 21.91 -10.66 -14.70
N GLU A 7 21.37 -9.79 -13.85
CA GLU A 7 22.05 -8.66 -13.21
C GLU A 7 22.66 -7.64 -14.19
N THR A 8 22.11 -7.53 -15.40
CA THR A 8 22.61 -6.59 -16.42
C THR A 8 21.84 -5.27 -16.46
N ILE A 9 20.55 -5.29 -16.09
CA ILE A 9 19.65 -4.15 -16.14
C ILE A 9 19.01 -3.90 -14.77
N ALA A 10 19.12 -2.66 -14.29
CA ALA A 10 18.40 -2.15 -13.13
C ALA A 10 17.21 -1.30 -13.58
N TYR A 11 16.10 -1.43 -12.86
CA TYR A 11 14.87 -0.67 -13.05
C TYR A 11 14.67 0.18 -11.80
N VAL A 12 14.62 1.49 -11.99
CA VAL A 12 14.59 2.48 -10.91
C VAL A 12 13.25 3.19 -10.94
N SER A 13 12.50 3.14 -9.83
CA SER A 13 11.27 3.91 -9.71
C SER A 13 11.60 5.40 -9.66
N LEU A 14 10.88 6.18 -10.44
CA LEU A 14 10.83 7.64 -10.39
C LEU A 14 9.42 8.02 -9.92
N GLN A 15 9.15 7.76 -8.64
CA GLN A 15 7.81 7.79 -8.04
C GLN A 15 7.03 9.06 -8.36
N GLU A 16 7.54 10.24 -8.02
CA GLU A 16 6.90 11.55 -8.29
C GLU A 16 6.68 11.80 -9.80
N ASN A 17 7.43 11.13 -10.68
CA ASN A 17 7.32 11.23 -12.12
C ASN A 17 6.41 10.15 -12.73
N ASN A 18 5.85 9.25 -11.92
CA ASN A 18 5.02 8.12 -12.36
C ASN A 18 5.69 7.30 -13.48
N ALA A 19 6.98 7.01 -13.31
CA ALA A 19 7.82 6.39 -14.34
C ALA A 19 8.84 5.41 -13.77
N ILE A 20 9.38 4.55 -14.63
CA ILE A 20 10.52 3.69 -14.34
C ILE A 20 11.65 4.05 -15.31
N ALA A 21 12.85 4.27 -14.78
CA ALA A 21 14.07 4.38 -15.57
C ALA A 21 14.74 3.01 -15.72
N VAL A 22 15.22 2.72 -16.93
CA VAL A 22 15.93 1.49 -17.28
C VAL A 22 17.42 1.82 -17.35
N LEU A 23 18.20 1.27 -16.41
CA LEU A 23 19.64 1.47 -16.26
C LEU A 23 20.38 0.23 -16.72
N ASN A 24 21.19 0.35 -17.78
CA ASN A 24 22.17 -0.67 -18.12
C ASN A 24 23.36 -0.55 -17.16
N ILE A 25 23.53 -1.58 -16.33
CA ILE A 25 24.54 -1.58 -15.27
C ILE A 25 25.94 -1.64 -15.87
N SER A 26 26.14 -2.47 -16.89
CA SER A 26 27.45 -2.66 -17.53
C SER A 26 27.89 -1.42 -18.31
N ALA A 27 26.96 -0.75 -18.99
CA ALA A 27 27.23 0.49 -19.72
C ALA A 27 27.21 1.75 -18.82
N ASN A 28 26.74 1.63 -17.57
CA ASN A 28 26.50 2.74 -16.65
C ASN A 28 25.68 3.87 -17.30
N ALA A 29 24.59 3.51 -17.97
CA ALA A 29 23.79 4.43 -18.78
C ALA A 29 22.28 4.16 -18.66
N ILE A 30 21.48 5.22 -18.62
CA ILE A 30 20.02 5.13 -18.73
C ILE A 30 19.65 4.88 -20.19
N GLU A 31 19.03 3.74 -20.47
CA GLU A 31 18.55 3.35 -21.80
C GLU A 31 17.19 3.95 -22.12
N GLY A 32 16.36 4.19 -21.09
CA GLY A 32 15.02 4.74 -21.28
C GLY A 32 14.35 5.17 -19.98
N ILE A 33 13.33 6.01 -20.12
CA ILE A 33 12.39 6.37 -19.06
C ILE A 33 10.99 6.06 -19.59
N HIS A 34 10.26 5.23 -18.85
CA HIS A 34 8.98 4.69 -19.25
C HIS A 34 7.91 5.18 -18.29
N GLY A 35 6.96 5.98 -18.80
CA GLY A 35 5.79 6.39 -18.02
C GLY A 35 4.85 5.20 -17.78
N LEU A 36 4.32 5.07 -16.57
CA LEU A 36 3.47 3.95 -16.16
C LEU A 36 2.01 4.09 -16.63
N GLY A 37 1.68 5.18 -17.31
CA GLY A 37 0.33 5.48 -17.73
C GLY A 37 -0.55 5.93 -16.57
N ARG A 38 -1.83 5.54 -16.58
CA ARG A 38 -2.82 5.98 -15.60
C ARG A 38 -3.89 4.91 -15.39
N LYS A 39 -4.40 4.81 -14.17
CA LYS A 39 -5.55 3.99 -13.80
C LYS A 39 -6.85 4.73 -14.05
N ASP A 40 -7.85 4.07 -14.61
CA ASP A 40 -9.17 4.65 -14.87
C ASP A 40 -10.18 4.25 -13.79
N TRP A 41 -10.42 5.16 -12.84
CA TRP A 41 -11.33 4.92 -11.72
C TRP A 41 -12.81 4.90 -12.10
N SER A 42 -13.17 5.09 -13.38
CA SER A 42 -14.54 4.83 -13.83
C SER A 42 -14.84 3.33 -13.97
N LYS A 43 -13.81 2.49 -13.95
CA LYS A 43 -13.91 1.03 -14.12
C LYS A 43 -13.76 0.24 -12.81
N SER A 44 -13.30 0.90 -11.76
CA SER A 44 -13.08 0.35 -10.41
C SER A 44 -13.69 1.31 -9.39
N ARG A 45 -13.60 1.03 -8.09
CA ARG A 45 -14.21 1.87 -7.05
C ARG A 45 -13.19 2.30 -6.02
N PHE A 46 -13.30 3.52 -5.52
CA PHE A 46 -12.51 3.95 -4.37
C PHE A 46 -13.33 4.92 -3.53
N ASP A 47 -12.95 5.04 -2.27
CA ASP A 47 -13.49 6.08 -1.40
C ASP A 47 -12.71 7.38 -1.60
N ALA A 48 -13.41 8.45 -1.97
CA ALA A 48 -12.81 9.71 -2.39
C ALA A 48 -12.91 10.83 -1.36
N SER A 49 -13.57 10.60 -0.21
CA SER A 49 -13.83 11.67 0.75
C SER A 49 -13.81 11.16 2.19
N ASP A 50 -13.17 11.93 3.09
CA ASP A 50 -13.18 11.71 4.53
C ASP A 50 -14.37 12.40 5.26
N LYS A 51 -15.44 12.77 4.52
CA LYS A 51 -16.57 13.62 5.00
C LYS A 51 -17.96 13.11 4.66
N ASP A 52 -18.10 11.98 4.00
CA ASP A 52 -19.40 11.35 3.71
C ASP A 52 -19.95 10.52 4.88
N GLY A 53 -19.09 10.20 5.86
CA GLY A 53 -19.49 9.60 7.12
C GLY A 53 -19.38 8.08 7.15
N GLY A 54 -18.63 7.48 6.23
CA GLY A 54 -18.38 6.04 6.19
C GLY A 54 -17.80 5.60 4.86
N ILE A 55 -17.48 4.31 4.76
CA ILE A 55 -16.94 3.72 3.53
C ILE A 55 -17.92 3.92 2.37
N ASN A 56 -17.50 4.67 1.35
CA ASN A 56 -18.32 5.07 0.21
C ASN A 56 -17.57 4.86 -1.12
N MET A 57 -17.14 3.62 -1.34
CA MET A 57 -16.44 3.21 -2.55
C MET A 57 -17.37 3.23 -3.77
N GLN A 58 -17.05 4.08 -4.75
CA GLN A 58 -17.83 4.18 -6.00
C GLN A 58 -16.92 4.54 -7.18
N PRO A 59 -17.37 4.30 -8.43
CA PRO A 59 -16.60 4.70 -9.59
C PRO A 59 -16.66 6.20 -9.79
N TRP A 60 -15.54 6.78 -10.23
CA TRP A 60 -15.44 8.21 -10.52
C TRP A 60 -14.74 8.43 -11.86
N ALA A 61 -15.18 9.41 -12.63
CA ALA A 61 -14.57 9.78 -13.92
C ALA A 61 -13.25 10.57 -13.75
N VAL A 62 -12.34 10.04 -12.93
CA VAL A 62 -11.00 10.53 -12.61
C VAL A 62 -9.97 9.45 -12.91
N TYR A 63 -8.71 9.86 -13.04
CA TYR A 63 -7.59 8.95 -13.25
C TYR A 63 -6.68 8.91 -12.02
N GLY A 64 -6.07 7.76 -11.73
CA GLY A 64 -5.01 7.63 -10.72
C GLY A 64 -3.64 7.53 -11.39
N LEU A 65 -2.64 8.20 -10.82
CA LEU A 65 -1.24 7.98 -11.18
C LEU A 65 -0.69 6.82 -10.33
N TYR A 66 0.05 5.88 -10.93
CA TYR A 66 0.54 4.71 -10.19
C TYR A 66 1.61 5.09 -9.15
N GLN A 67 2.61 5.88 -9.55
CA GLN A 67 3.63 6.47 -8.66
C GLN A 67 4.16 5.50 -7.59
N PRO A 68 4.85 4.42 -8.01
CA PRO A 68 5.24 3.42 -7.06
C PRO A 68 6.43 3.85 -6.23
N ASP A 69 6.34 3.71 -4.91
CA ASP A 69 7.51 3.90 -4.05
C ASP A 69 8.44 2.70 -4.21
N ASN A 70 7.89 1.53 -3.88
CA ASN A 70 8.63 0.28 -3.93
C ASN A 70 8.40 -0.50 -5.21
N ILE A 71 9.48 -1.08 -5.74
CA ILE A 71 9.44 -2.06 -6.83
C ILE A 71 10.31 -3.28 -6.52
N ARG A 72 9.86 -4.46 -6.96
CA ARG A 72 10.54 -5.75 -6.73
C ARG A 72 10.55 -6.62 -7.98
N LEU A 73 11.63 -7.37 -8.15
CA LEU A 73 11.69 -8.45 -9.14
C LEU A 73 10.73 -9.55 -8.72
N MET A 74 9.94 -10.04 -9.67
CA MET A 74 9.19 -11.28 -9.56
C MET A 74 9.56 -12.17 -10.75
N GLN A 75 10.12 -13.34 -10.46
CA GLN A 75 10.28 -14.39 -11.45
C GLN A 75 9.04 -15.27 -11.46
N PHE A 76 8.47 -15.51 -12.63
CA PHE A 76 7.40 -16.49 -12.78
C PHE A 76 7.56 -17.21 -14.12
N LYS A 77 7.67 -18.54 -14.07
CA LYS A 77 7.84 -19.41 -15.25
C LYS A 77 9.01 -19.02 -16.16
N GLY A 78 10.12 -18.61 -15.56
CA GLY A 78 11.34 -18.24 -16.29
C GLY A 78 11.28 -16.87 -16.98
N GLU A 79 10.24 -16.08 -16.71
CA GLU A 79 10.13 -14.70 -17.17
C GLU A 79 10.24 -13.73 -15.99
N ASP A 80 10.83 -12.56 -16.25
CA ASP A 80 11.02 -11.49 -15.27
C ASP A 80 9.87 -10.48 -15.34
N TYR A 81 9.36 -10.13 -14.17
CA TYR A 81 8.32 -9.13 -13.95
C TYR A 81 8.75 -8.14 -12.86
N ILE A 82 8.11 -6.99 -12.86
CA ILE A 82 8.25 -5.99 -11.80
C ILE A 82 6.92 -5.90 -11.06
N VAL A 83 6.96 -6.15 -9.75
CA VAL A 83 5.85 -5.81 -8.84
C VAL A 83 6.07 -4.39 -8.33
N THR A 84 5.02 -3.58 -8.31
CA THR A 84 5.05 -2.19 -7.83
C THR A 84 4.05 -1.98 -6.71
N ALA A 85 4.41 -1.21 -5.67
CA ALA A 85 3.48 -0.73 -4.65
C ALA A 85 3.15 0.74 -4.94
N ASN A 86 1.89 1.01 -5.32
CA ASN A 86 1.47 2.27 -5.97
C ASN A 86 0.97 3.30 -4.95
N GLU A 87 1.90 3.92 -4.23
CA GLU A 87 1.64 4.76 -3.06
C GLU A 87 1.04 6.10 -3.43
N GLY A 88 1.73 6.90 -4.27
CA GLY A 88 1.23 8.21 -4.68
C GLY A 88 1.86 9.43 -4.04
N ASP A 89 3.17 9.46 -3.80
CA ASP A 89 3.80 10.69 -3.34
C ASP A 89 3.76 11.81 -4.40
N LYS A 90 3.68 13.05 -3.93
CA LYS A 90 3.52 14.25 -4.75
C LYS A 90 4.81 15.05 -4.74
N LYS A 91 5.17 15.59 -5.89
CA LYS A 91 6.27 16.56 -5.97
C LYS A 91 5.99 17.79 -5.12
N SER A 92 6.91 18.10 -4.23
CA SER A 92 6.88 19.36 -3.47
C SER A 92 8.28 19.93 -3.30
N TYR A 93 8.36 21.26 -3.27
CA TYR A 93 9.60 21.99 -3.04
C TYR A 93 9.39 22.92 -1.85
N LYS A 94 10.19 22.71 -0.81
CA LYS A 94 10.31 23.63 0.32
C LYS A 94 11.74 24.13 0.36
N MET A 95 11.93 25.41 0.09
CA MET A 95 13.22 26.09 0.20
C MET A 95 13.06 27.20 1.25
N ASP A 96 13.57 26.94 2.45
CA ASP A 96 13.44 27.83 3.61
C ASP A 96 14.06 29.21 3.37
N ASP A 97 15.17 29.26 2.63
CA ASP A 97 15.90 30.51 2.35
C ASP A 97 15.20 31.43 1.34
N ASP A 98 14.40 30.87 0.43
CA ASP A 98 13.71 31.60 -0.64
C ASP A 98 12.20 31.78 -0.38
N GLY A 99 11.69 31.22 0.72
CA GLY A 99 10.26 31.24 1.06
C GLY A 99 9.38 30.49 0.05
N ILE A 100 9.96 29.56 -0.72
CA ILE A 100 9.24 28.75 -1.69
C ILE A 100 8.66 27.54 -0.97
N ASP A 101 7.34 27.49 -0.87
CA ASP A 101 6.55 26.30 -0.48
C ASP A 101 5.58 25.99 -1.63
N TRP A 102 5.96 25.05 -2.48
CA TRP A 102 5.20 24.66 -3.66
C TRP A 102 4.88 23.17 -3.64
N SER A 103 3.66 22.81 -4.03
CA SER A 103 3.25 21.43 -4.29
C SER A 103 2.46 21.38 -5.59
N GLU A 104 2.63 20.30 -6.34
CA GLU A 104 1.81 20.02 -7.53
C GLU A 104 0.37 19.63 -7.19
N SER A 105 0.06 19.38 -5.91
CA SER A 105 -1.26 18.92 -5.48
C SER A 105 -2.19 20.05 -5.03
N THR A 106 -3.50 19.84 -5.22
CA THR A 106 -4.56 20.72 -4.74
C THR A 106 -5.82 19.91 -4.42
N ARG A 107 -6.82 20.56 -3.83
CA ARG A 107 -8.14 19.95 -3.62
C ARG A 107 -8.96 20.10 -4.89
N ALA A 108 -9.68 19.04 -5.28
CA ALA A 108 -10.54 19.04 -6.46
C ALA A 108 -11.47 20.25 -6.55
N LYS A 109 -12.10 20.66 -5.44
CA LYS A 109 -12.99 21.84 -5.42
C LYS A 109 -12.31 23.15 -5.80
N LYS A 110 -11.01 23.29 -5.58
CA LYS A 110 -10.26 24.50 -5.93
C LYS A 110 -10.11 24.66 -7.45
N ILE A 111 -10.13 23.55 -8.19
CA ILE A 111 -9.99 23.53 -9.65
C ILE A 111 -11.32 23.31 -10.40
N ALA A 112 -12.43 23.05 -9.70
CA ALA A 112 -13.74 22.79 -10.30
C ALA A 112 -14.23 23.93 -11.23
N LYS A 113 -13.91 25.19 -10.91
CA LYS A 113 -14.21 26.36 -11.76
C LYS A 113 -13.45 26.38 -13.09
N ASP A 114 -12.36 25.62 -13.17
CA ASP A 114 -11.46 25.53 -14.31
C ASP A 114 -11.60 24.22 -15.09
N LEU A 115 -12.64 23.44 -14.81
CA LEU A 115 -13.01 22.29 -15.62
C LEU A 115 -13.34 22.69 -17.06
N ASP A 116 -12.98 21.82 -18.00
CA ASP A 116 -13.40 21.89 -19.40
C ASP A 116 -14.94 21.86 -19.51
N GLY A 117 -15.49 22.51 -20.55
CA GLY A 117 -16.93 22.53 -20.81
C GLY A 117 -17.51 21.15 -21.15
N SER A 118 -16.68 20.18 -21.57
CA SER A 118 -17.08 18.81 -21.84
C SER A 118 -17.40 18.01 -20.57
N ARG A 119 -17.01 18.51 -19.39
CA ARG A 119 -17.31 17.85 -18.11
C ARG A 119 -18.74 18.20 -17.70
N GLY A 120 -19.60 17.18 -17.67
CA GLY A 120 -21.03 17.33 -17.39
C GLY A 120 -21.32 17.85 -15.98
N GLU A 121 -22.52 18.42 -15.81
CA GLU A 121 -22.92 19.11 -14.59
C GLU A 121 -22.81 18.25 -13.32
N ALA A 122 -23.25 16.99 -13.38
CA ALA A 122 -23.15 16.08 -12.23
C ALA A 122 -21.70 15.86 -11.75
N PHE A 123 -20.72 15.84 -12.66
CA PHE A 123 -19.31 15.75 -12.30
C PHE A 123 -18.81 17.06 -11.68
N ARG A 124 -19.28 18.21 -12.18
CA ARG A 124 -18.96 19.53 -11.61
C ARG A 124 -19.49 19.66 -10.19
N GLU A 125 -20.74 19.25 -9.96
CA GLU A 125 -21.36 19.20 -8.63
C GLU A 125 -20.53 18.30 -7.70
N ALA A 126 -20.17 17.09 -8.12
CA ALA A 126 -19.35 16.18 -7.34
C ALA A 126 -17.97 16.76 -6.98
N MET A 127 -17.33 17.48 -7.91
CA MET A 127 -16.06 18.18 -7.68
C MET A 127 -16.16 19.34 -6.69
N THR A 128 -17.37 19.83 -6.37
CA THR A 128 -17.59 20.89 -5.37
C THR A 128 -18.13 20.39 -4.03
N ASP A 129 -18.62 19.15 -3.98
CA ASP A 129 -19.20 18.53 -2.79
C ASP A 129 -18.10 17.83 -1.97
N ASP A 130 -17.89 18.31 -0.74
CA ASP A 130 -16.88 17.76 0.17
C ASP A 130 -17.18 16.31 0.60
N LYS A 131 -18.42 15.83 0.44
CA LYS A 131 -18.80 14.41 0.66
C LYS A 131 -18.58 13.52 -0.56
N LYS A 132 -18.02 14.07 -1.64
CA LYS A 132 -17.74 13.37 -2.90
C LYS A 132 -16.30 13.68 -3.30
N LEU A 133 -16.08 14.23 -4.49
CA LEU A 133 -14.75 14.51 -5.00
C LEU A 133 -14.15 15.80 -4.42
N GLY A 134 -14.94 16.71 -3.82
CA GLY A 134 -14.48 18.06 -3.49
C GLY A 134 -13.23 18.13 -2.62
N ARG A 135 -13.04 17.14 -1.75
CA ARG A 135 -11.85 17.00 -0.91
C ARG A 135 -10.75 16.16 -1.52
N LEU A 136 -11.02 15.36 -2.55
CA LEU A 136 -9.99 14.54 -3.20
C LEU A 136 -8.76 15.39 -3.56
N THR A 137 -7.59 14.92 -3.14
CA THR A 137 -6.30 15.49 -3.52
C THR A 137 -5.98 15.08 -4.96
N VAL A 138 -5.76 16.09 -5.80
CA VAL A 138 -5.58 15.95 -7.24
C VAL A 138 -4.43 16.81 -7.76
N SER A 139 -3.89 16.48 -8.92
CA SER A 139 -2.89 17.29 -9.59
C SER A 139 -3.45 18.63 -10.05
N SER A 140 -2.66 19.68 -9.81
CA SER A 140 -2.90 21.05 -10.26
C SER A 140 -2.16 21.39 -11.56
N ILE A 141 -1.32 20.47 -12.05
CA ILE A 141 -0.50 20.66 -13.24
C ILE A 141 -0.92 19.74 -14.40
N ASP A 142 -1.53 18.60 -14.11
CA ASP A 142 -1.92 17.60 -15.12
C ASP A 142 -3.35 17.77 -15.63
N GLY A 143 -3.63 17.13 -16.77
CA GLY A 143 -4.99 16.97 -17.31
C GLY A 143 -5.60 18.22 -17.95
N LYS A 144 -4.82 19.28 -18.13
CA LYS A 144 -5.27 20.49 -18.83
C LYS A 144 -5.24 20.32 -20.35
N ASN A 145 -6.23 20.89 -21.02
CA ASN A 145 -6.29 20.98 -22.48
C ASN A 145 -5.45 22.17 -23.01
N GLY A 146 -5.44 22.39 -24.33
CA GLY A 146 -4.75 23.52 -24.96
C GLY A 146 -5.25 24.93 -24.59
N THR A 147 -6.35 25.03 -23.82
CA THR A 147 -6.91 26.29 -23.29
C THR A 147 -6.71 26.43 -21.78
N ASN A 148 -5.85 25.60 -21.17
CA ASN A 148 -5.55 25.59 -19.74
C ASN A 148 -6.77 25.25 -18.84
N LYS A 149 -7.75 24.49 -19.38
CA LYS A 149 -8.90 23.97 -18.63
C LYS A 149 -8.71 22.47 -18.37
N TYR A 150 -9.10 22.01 -17.18
CA TYR A 150 -8.97 20.61 -16.79
C TYR A 150 -9.96 19.76 -17.57
N LYS A 151 -9.45 19.07 -18.58
CA LYS A 151 -10.19 18.04 -19.32
C LYS A 151 -10.15 16.73 -18.58
N ASP A 152 -9.05 16.39 -17.91
CA ASP A 152 -8.87 15.19 -17.10
C ASP A 152 -8.45 15.56 -15.68
N ILE A 153 -8.83 14.73 -14.71
CA ILE A 153 -8.51 14.92 -13.29
C ILE A 153 -7.68 13.73 -12.84
N TYR A 154 -6.54 14.01 -12.23
CA TYR A 154 -5.58 13.00 -11.78
C TYR A 154 -5.47 13.05 -10.26
N THR A 155 -5.75 11.94 -9.59
CA THR A 155 -5.42 11.72 -8.19
C THR A 155 -4.09 10.97 -8.07
N TYR A 156 -3.53 10.95 -6.88
CA TYR A 156 -2.22 10.38 -6.60
C TYR A 156 -2.36 8.98 -6.02
N GLY A 157 -1.44 8.11 -6.42
CA GLY A 157 -1.44 6.70 -6.02
C GLY A 157 -2.41 5.86 -6.83
N GLY A 158 -2.01 4.60 -7.03
CA GLY A 158 -2.86 3.57 -7.63
C GLY A 158 -3.83 2.97 -6.62
N ARG A 159 -3.57 3.14 -5.31
CA ARG A 159 -4.23 2.43 -4.20
C ARG A 159 -4.21 0.91 -4.40
N SER A 160 -3.12 0.46 -5.00
CA SER A 160 -2.99 -0.85 -5.61
C SER A 160 -1.55 -1.30 -5.60
N PHE A 161 -1.34 -2.54 -6.01
CA PHE A 161 -0.06 -2.96 -6.55
C PHE A 161 -0.25 -3.37 -8.01
N SER A 162 0.81 -3.31 -8.80
CA SER A 162 0.78 -3.73 -10.20
C SER A 162 1.88 -4.73 -10.52
N ILE A 163 1.71 -5.45 -11.63
CA ILE A 163 2.70 -6.35 -12.22
C ILE A 163 2.95 -5.88 -13.65
N PHE A 164 4.19 -5.55 -13.96
CA PHE A 164 4.65 -5.18 -15.29
C PHE A 164 5.57 -6.26 -15.86
N LYS A 165 5.50 -6.51 -17.16
CA LYS A 165 6.48 -7.37 -17.83
C LYS A 165 7.78 -6.58 -17.98
N MET A 166 8.91 -7.13 -17.51
CA MET A 166 10.14 -6.37 -17.38
C MET A 166 10.73 -5.96 -18.74
N VAL A 167 10.60 -6.80 -19.77
CA VAL A 167 11.18 -6.58 -21.11
C VAL A 167 10.66 -5.34 -21.84
N ASP A 168 9.39 -4.98 -21.64
CA ASP A 168 8.74 -3.86 -22.35
C ASP A 168 7.95 -2.92 -21.43
N LEU A 169 7.95 -3.20 -20.13
CA LEU A 169 7.20 -2.49 -19.09
C LEU A 169 5.70 -2.39 -19.39
N SER A 170 5.15 -3.38 -20.10
CA SER A 170 3.70 -3.51 -20.29
C SER A 170 3.03 -3.91 -18.97
N LEU A 171 1.91 -3.25 -18.65
CA LEU A 171 1.08 -3.60 -17.49
C LEU A 171 0.37 -4.93 -17.75
N ILE A 172 0.66 -5.92 -16.90
CA ILE A 172 0.06 -7.26 -16.96
C ILE A 172 -1.14 -7.38 -16.02
N TYR A 173 -1.03 -6.78 -14.83
CA TYR A 173 -2.05 -6.81 -13.80
C TYR A 173 -1.98 -5.55 -12.94
N ASP A 174 -3.12 -5.01 -12.54
CA ASP A 174 -3.25 -4.07 -11.42
C ASP A 174 -4.27 -4.65 -10.44
N SER A 175 -4.04 -4.48 -9.14
CA SER A 175 -4.98 -4.99 -8.13
C SER A 175 -6.29 -4.22 -8.06
N ASP A 176 -6.50 -3.21 -8.92
CA ASP A 176 -7.72 -2.42 -8.99
C ASP A 176 -8.13 -1.89 -7.62
N ASP A 177 -9.38 -2.08 -7.21
CA ASP A 177 -9.91 -1.68 -5.91
C ASP A 177 -9.79 -2.79 -4.85
N ASN A 178 -9.03 -3.86 -5.13
CA ASN A 178 -8.98 -5.04 -4.26
C ASN A 178 -8.50 -4.70 -2.84
N ILE A 179 -7.45 -3.88 -2.69
CA ILE A 179 -6.89 -3.52 -1.38
C ILE A 179 -7.96 -2.93 -0.46
N GLU A 180 -8.59 -1.85 -0.91
CA GLU A 180 -9.68 -1.18 -0.19
C GLU A 180 -10.89 -2.11 0.01
N GLN A 181 -11.25 -2.94 -0.99
CA GLN A 181 -12.32 -3.92 -0.84
C GLN A 181 -12.03 -4.95 0.27
N GLN A 182 -10.79 -5.46 0.39
CA GLN A 182 -10.47 -6.42 1.45
C GLN A 182 -10.47 -5.76 2.84
N HIS A 183 -10.02 -4.51 2.95
CA HIS A 183 -10.19 -3.75 4.20
C HIS A 183 -11.66 -3.59 4.55
N ALA A 184 -12.47 -3.06 3.63
CA ALA A 184 -13.88 -2.77 3.86
C ALA A 184 -14.70 -4.00 4.24
N ASN A 185 -14.44 -5.15 3.59
CA ASN A 185 -15.17 -6.39 3.82
C ASN A 185 -14.69 -7.18 5.05
N SER A 186 -13.58 -6.78 5.66
CA SER A 186 -13.08 -7.44 6.87
C SER A 186 -13.81 -6.92 8.12
N SER A 187 -14.34 -7.84 8.91
CA SER A 187 -14.92 -7.52 10.23
C SER A 187 -13.88 -6.99 11.23
N LEU A 188 -12.59 -7.26 10.99
CA LEU A 188 -11.49 -6.79 11.84
C LEU A 188 -10.87 -5.48 11.32
N TYR A 189 -10.79 -5.31 10.00
CA TYR A 189 -10.05 -4.20 9.38
C TYR A 189 -10.95 -3.12 8.79
N GLY A 190 -12.24 -3.37 8.58
CA GLY A 190 -13.16 -2.37 8.02
C GLY A 190 -13.28 -1.12 8.90
N ARG A 191 -13.16 -1.27 10.22
CA ARG A 191 -13.13 -0.15 11.17
C ARG A 191 -11.82 0.66 11.17
N LEU A 192 -10.83 0.21 10.40
CA LEU A 192 -9.56 0.88 10.15
C LEU A 192 -9.45 1.32 8.69
N PHE A 193 -10.52 1.21 7.91
CA PHE A 193 -10.52 1.58 6.50
C PHE A 193 -10.01 3.00 6.31
N ASN A 194 -8.97 3.15 5.48
CA ASN A 194 -8.27 4.41 5.19
C ASN A 194 -8.07 5.27 6.45
N CYS A 195 -7.71 4.64 7.58
CA CYS A 195 -7.45 5.37 8.81
C CYS A 195 -6.17 6.20 8.69
N ASP A 196 -5.87 7.05 9.67
CA ASP A 196 -4.59 7.77 9.77
C ASP A 196 -3.85 7.36 11.05
N ASN A 197 -2.53 7.45 11.07
CA ASN A 197 -1.69 7.08 12.22
C ASN A 197 -0.69 8.17 12.66
N TYR A 198 -0.73 9.38 12.09
CA TYR A 198 0.15 10.49 12.50
C TYR A 198 -0.27 11.17 13.83
N GLU A 199 -1.54 11.09 14.22
CA GLU A 199 -2.04 11.73 15.45
C GLU A 199 -1.86 10.83 16.68
N ALA A 200 -0.71 10.93 17.36
CA ALA A 200 -0.35 10.09 18.52
C ALA A 200 -1.42 10.05 19.65
N SER A 201 -2.22 11.11 19.78
CA SER A 201 -3.26 11.25 20.82
C SER A 201 -4.62 10.60 20.47
N LYS A 202 -4.74 10.00 19.29
CA LYS A 202 -5.94 9.32 18.78
C LYS A 202 -5.77 7.81 18.83
N THR A 203 -6.89 7.08 18.87
CA THR A 203 -6.89 5.64 18.59
C THR A 203 -6.94 5.38 17.08
N PRO A 204 -6.46 4.21 16.61
CA PRO A 204 -6.62 3.80 15.21
C PRO A 204 -8.07 3.83 14.69
N VAL A 205 -9.06 3.54 15.54
CA VAL A 205 -10.48 3.56 15.14
C VAL A 205 -11.07 4.96 15.10
N GLU A 206 -10.52 5.92 15.85
CA GLU A 206 -10.94 7.34 15.81
C GLU A 206 -10.49 8.05 14.53
N THR A 207 -9.42 7.55 13.90
CA THR A 207 -8.87 8.09 12.66
C THR A 207 -9.41 7.40 11.42
N PHE A 208 -10.42 6.52 11.56
CA PHE A 208 -11.15 5.91 10.46
C PHE A 208 -11.49 6.92 9.35
N ASP A 209 -11.28 6.48 8.10
CA ASP A 209 -11.63 7.19 6.86
C ASP A 209 -10.90 8.54 6.65
N LYS A 210 -9.88 8.86 7.46
CA LYS A 210 -9.15 10.14 7.38
C LYS A 210 -8.23 10.26 6.15
N ARG A 211 -8.00 9.17 5.41
CA ARG A 211 -7.12 9.12 4.23
C ARG A 211 -7.85 8.90 2.91
N SER A 212 -9.16 8.70 2.90
CA SER A 212 -9.96 8.49 1.68
C SER A 212 -9.92 9.69 0.72
N ASP A 213 -9.74 10.91 1.21
CA ASP A 213 -9.55 12.09 0.37
C ASP A 213 -8.13 12.21 -0.23
N ASN A 214 -7.21 11.29 0.07
CA ASN A 214 -5.82 11.28 -0.40
C ASN A 214 -5.52 9.97 -1.18
N ALA A 215 -4.47 9.22 -0.82
CA ALA A 215 -4.09 7.96 -1.45
C ALA A 215 -4.66 6.72 -0.72
N GLY A 216 -5.66 6.92 0.16
CA GLY A 216 -6.44 5.85 0.78
C GLY A 216 -5.60 4.96 1.71
N PRO A 217 -5.33 3.70 1.33
CA PRO A 217 -4.47 2.82 2.12
C PRO A 217 -3.00 3.24 2.14
N ASP A 218 -2.56 4.06 1.16
CA ASP A 218 -1.16 4.41 0.85
C ASP A 218 -0.30 3.14 0.71
N THR A 219 -0.40 2.50 -0.46
CA THR A 219 0.25 1.22 -0.75
C THR A 219 1.73 1.41 -1.07
N GLU A 220 2.59 1.05 -0.13
CA GLU A 220 3.94 1.61 -0.02
C GLU A 220 5.03 0.59 -0.34
N SER A 221 4.99 -0.55 0.34
CA SER A 221 6.06 -1.52 0.27
C SER A 221 5.61 -2.81 -0.42
N ALA A 222 6.56 -3.43 -1.12
CA ALA A 222 6.38 -4.73 -1.73
C ALA A 222 7.56 -5.65 -1.38
N GLU A 223 7.27 -6.92 -1.20
CA GLU A 223 8.26 -7.99 -1.17
C GLU A 223 7.72 -9.21 -1.90
N VAL A 224 8.61 -9.91 -2.61
CA VAL A 224 8.27 -11.11 -3.36
C VAL A 224 9.07 -12.28 -2.81
N ALA A 225 8.40 -13.40 -2.57
CA ALA A 225 9.01 -14.65 -2.13
C ALA A 225 8.56 -15.80 -3.02
N THR A 226 9.45 -16.76 -3.29
CA THR A 226 9.06 -18.02 -3.93
C THR A 226 9.19 -19.16 -2.93
N VAL A 227 8.13 -19.95 -2.77
CA VAL A 227 8.09 -21.13 -1.89
C VAL A 227 7.50 -22.30 -2.67
N GLY A 228 8.36 -23.27 -2.98
CA GLY A 228 8.00 -24.30 -3.96
C GLY A 228 7.73 -23.67 -5.33
N ASP A 229 6.61 -24.03 -5.94
CA ASP A 229 6.17 -23.50 -7.25
C ASP A 229 5.24 -22.28 -7.13
N THR A 230 5.05 -21.74 -5.92
CA THR A 230 4.18 -20.60 -5.65
C THR A 230 5.01 -19.36 -5.36
N VAL A 231 4.69 -18.27 -6.04
CA VAL A 231 5.18 -16.94 -5.74
C VAL A 231 4.20 -16.27 -4.78
N TYR A 232 4.69 -15.65 -3.72
CA TYR A 232 3.95 -14.84 -2.78
C TYR A 232 4.37 -13.38 -2.90
N ILE A 233 3.37 -12.50 -2.92
CA ILE A 233 3.55 -11.05 -2.97
C ILE A 233 3.00 -10.49 -1.66
N PHE A 234 3.88 -9.86 -0.90
CA PHE A 234 3.54 -9.14 0.33
C PHE A 234 3.49 -7.65 0.00
N ILE A 235 2.37 -7.00 0.33
CA ILE A 235 2.11 -5.59 0.06
C ILE A 235 1.84 -4.88 1.37
N GLY A 236 2.70 -3.94 1.76
CA GLY A 236 2.50 -3.09 2.93
C GLY A 236 1.70 -1.83 2.58
N ASN A 237 0.75 -1.49 3.43
CA ASN A 237 -0.04 -0.26 3.35
C ASN A 237 0.24 0.56 4.60
N GLU A 238 0.68 1.79 4.43
CA GLU A 238 1.16 2.62 5.54
C GLU A 238 0.06 2.91 6.55
N ARG A 239 -0.99 3.59 6.06
CA ARG A 239 -1.96 4.26 6.91
C ARG A 239 -2.81 3.28 7.72
N THR A 240 -3.24 2.20 7.05
CA THR A 240 -3.92 1.08 7.70
C THR A 240 -2.97 0.20 8.50
N SER A 241 -1.66 0.36 8.29
CA SER A 241 -0.56 -0.40 8.89
C SER A 241 -0.78 -1.90 8.72
N SER A 242 -1.10 -2.29 7.48
CA SER A 242 -1.48 -3.65 7.15
C SER A 242 -0.59 -4.24 6.06
N ILE A 243 -0.41 -5.55 6.12
CA ILE A 243 0.33 -6.33 5.13
C ILE A 243 -0.66 -7.25 4.45
N MET A 244 -0.85 -7.06 3.15
CA MET A 244 -1.68 -7.91 2.32
C MET A 244 -0.83 -8.97 1.65
N ILE A 245 -1.38 -10.16 1.50
CA ILE A 245 -0.67 -11.33 0.99
C ILE A 245 -1.43 -11.86 -0.20
N TYR A 246 -0.73 -11.98 -1.32
CA TYR A 246 -1.24 -12.56 -2.56
C TYR A 246 -0.36 -13.71 -3.00
N SER A 247 -0.91 -14.65 -3.76
CA SER A 247 -0.19 -15.78 -4.35
C SER A 247 -0.35 -15.82 -5.87
N VAL A 248 0.70 -16.23 -6.57
CA VAL A 248 0.72 -16.51 -8.01
C VAL A 248 1.25 -17.93 -8.18
N SER A 249 0.47 -18.81 -8.80
CA SER A 249 0.81 -20.24 -8.92
C SER A 249 0.15 -20.88 -10.14
N GLY A 250 0.59 -22.10 -10.46
CA GLY A 250 0.07 -22.84 -11.61
C GLY A 250 0.37 -22.11 -12.92
N ASP A 251 -0.64 -21.91 -13.77
CA ASP A 251 -0.47 -21.31 -15.09
C ASP A 251 -0.83 -19.84 -15.21
N SER A 252 -1.43 -19.25 -14.17
CA SER A 252 -1.91 -17.87 -14.20
C SER A 252 -0.91 -16.93 -13.52
N ILE A 253 -0.66 -15.77 -14.14
CA ILE A 253 0.08 -14.65 -13.55
C ILE A 253 -0.81 -13.78 -12.65
N GLU A 254 -2.14 -14.00 -12.67
CA GLU A 254 -3.09 -13.23 -11.87
C GLU A 254 -2.96 -13.57 -10.37
N PRO A 255 -2.66 -12.59 -9.50
CA PRO A 255 -2.54 -12.83 -8.07
C PRO A 255 -3.87 -13.18 -7.40
N LYS A 256 -3.86 -14.21 -6.57
CA LYS A 256 -4.97 -14.58 -5.69
C LYS A 256 -4.75 -13.98 -4.30
N PHE A 257 -5.74 -13.28 -3.76
CA PHE A 257 -5.69 -12.79 -2.38
C PHE A 257 -5.70 -13.97 -1.38
N GLU A 258 -4.72 -14.01 -0.49
CA GLU A 258 -4.59 -15.05 0.54
C GLU A 258 -4.91 -14.56 1.95
N GLY A 259 -4.63 -13.29 2.26
CA GLY A 259 -4.92 -12.77 3.58
C GLY A 259 -4.40 -11.35 3.83
N ILE A 260 -4.75 -10.85 5.00
CA ILE A 260 -4.35 -9.54 5.51
C ILE A 260 -3.90 -9.69 6.95
N HIS A 261 -2.78 -9.07 7.28
CA HIS A 261 -2.22 -9.00 8.62
C HIS A 261 -2.08 -7.55 9.06
N ARG A 262 -2.25 -7.30 10.36
CA ARG A 262 -1.89 -6.05 11.04
C ARG A 262 -1.64 -6.38 12.51
N ALA A 263 -0.51 -5.95 13.04
CA ALA A 263 -0.22 -6.05 14.46
C ALA A 263 -0.75 -4.84 15.24
N GLY A 264 -0.64 -4.92 16.57
CA GLY A 264 -0.93 -3.82 17.48
C GLY A 264 -2.41 -3.61 17.84
N GLY A 265 -2.61 -2.89 18.95
CA GLY A 265 -3.92 -2.53 19.45
C GLY A 265 -4.66 -1.52 18.55
N GLN A 266 -5.97 -1.40 18.79
CA GLN A 266 -6.87 -0.55 17.99
C GLN A 266 -7.77 0.35 18.85
N GLU A 267 -7.96 -0.01 20.13
CA GLU A 267 -8.89 0.66 21.06
C GLU A 267 -8.19 1.63 22.03
N THR A 268 -6.90 1.85 21.83
CA THR A 268 -6.06 2.67 22.71
C THR A 268 -5.26 3.63 21.86
N LYS A 269 -4.95 4.79 22.43
CA LYS A 269 -4.24 5.85 21.73
C LYS A 269 -2.85 5.40 21.31
N TYR A 270 -2.36 5.88 20.18
CA TYR A 270 -1.06 5.49 19.64
C TYR A 270 0.10 5.73 20.62
N ASP A 271 0.11 6.85 21.35
CA ASP A 271 1.11 7.15 22.39
C ASP A 271 1.15 6.11 23.53
N MET A 272 -0.03 5.67 23.97
CA MET A 272 -0.21 4.65 24.99
C MET A 272 0.12 3.26 24.45
N LEU A 273 -0.29 2.94 23.22
CA LEU A 273 0.11 1.70 22.55
C LEU A 273 1.63 1.61 22.44
N TYR A 274 2.31 2.72 22.14
CA TYR A 274 3.77 2.75 22.00
C TYR A 274 4.43 2.47 23.34
N SER A 275 3.97 3.16 24.39
CA SER A 275 4.42 2.97 25.76
C SER A 275 4.19 1.53 26.27
N GLN A 276 3.16 0.86 25.77
CA GLN A 276 2.80 -0.52 26.09
C GLN A 276 3.48 -1.57 25.19
N ARG A 277 4.30 -1.15 24.21
CA ARG A 277 4.88 -2.02 23.17
C ARG A 277 3.82 -2.82 22.41
N ASN A 278 2.70 -2.17 22.10
CA ASN A 278 1.54 -2.76 21.42
C ASN A 278 1.06 -1.88 20.25
N THR A 279 1.90 -1.02 19.67
CA THR A 279 1.58 -0.29 18.43
C THR A 279 1.54 -1.20 17.21
N GLY A 280 2.30 -2.29 17.23
CA GLY A 280 2.65 -3.02 16.01
C GLY A 280 3.70 -2.25 15.19
N ASP A 281 3.70 -2.56 13.91
CA ASP A 281 4.46 -1.99 12.80
C ASP A 281 3.63 -0.95 12.06
N LEU A 282 3.64 0.28 12.57
CA LEU A 282 2.99 1.43 11.93
C LEU A 282 3.83 1.90 10.76
N ASP A 283 3.18 2.17 9.64
CA ASP A 283 3.79 2.46 8.34
C ASP A 283 4.81 1.40 7.91
N PRO A 284 4.35 0.22 7.44
CA PRO A 284 5.23 -0.83 6.90
C PRO A 284 5.94 -0.37 5.62
N GLU A 285 7.13 0.18 5.77
CA GLU A 285 7.92 0.74 4.66
C GLU A 285 8.94 -0.24 4.07
N GLY A 286 9.51 -1.08 4.95
CA GLY A 286 10.48 -2.09 4.56
C GLY A 286 9.91 -3.48 4.78
N LEU A 287 9.81 -4.29 3.73
CA LEU A 287 9.50 -5.71 3.81
C LEU A 287 10.68 -6.53 3.32
N LYS A 288 11.03 -7.59 4.06
CA LYS A 288 12.03 -8.56 3.63
C LYS A 288 11.64 -9.98 4.02
N PHE A 289 11.51 -10.85 3.04
CA PHE A 289 11.28 -12.26 3.29
C PHE A 289 12.61 -13.00 3.48
N VAL A 290 12.64 -13.90 4.46
CA VAL A 290 13.79 -14.76 4.77
C VAL A 290 13.34 -16.21 4.63
N GLN A 291 14.01 -16.96 3.76
CA GLN A 291 13.68 -18.36 3.51
C GLN A 291 13.91 -19.21 4.78
N ALA A 292 13.15 -20.30 4.91
CA ALA A 292 13.32 -21.23 6.03
C ALA A 292 14.75 -21.79 6.14
N SER A 293 15.42 -22.01 5.01
CA SER A 293 16.81 -22.49 4.96
C SER A 293 17.84 -21.44 5.42
N GLU A 294 17.45 -20.17 5.46
CA GLU A 294 18.32 -19.04 5.81
C GLU A 294 17.96 -18.48 7.20
N SER A 295 16.88 -18.95 7.81
CA SER A 295 16.38 -18.45 9.07
C SER A 295 16.94 -19.22 10.28
N PRO A 296 17.15 -18.56 11.43
CA PRO A 296 17.75 -19.18 12.61
C PRO A 296 16.85 -20.24 13.27
N ASN A 297 15.55 -20.22 13.01
CA ASN A 297 14.58 -21.17 13.56
C ASN A 297 14.10 -22.22 12.53
N GLY A 298 14.66 -22.22 11.31
CA GLY A 298 14.26 -23.15 10.25
C GLY A 298 12.84 -22.90 9.71
N LYS A 299 12.28 -21.71 9.94
CA LYS A 299 10.93 -21.30 9.51
C LYS A 299 10.99 -20.08 8.61
N PRO A 300 10.11 -19.93 7.60
CA PRO A 300 10.08 -18.71 6.80
C PRO A 300 9.73 -17.50 7.67
N LEU A 301 10.45 -16.39 7.49
CA LEU A 301 10.22 -15.17 8.24
C LEU A 301 9.89 -14.00 7.30
N LEU A 302 9.05 -13.08 7.76
CA LEU A 302 8.91 -11.76 7.17
C LEU A 302 9.39 -10.71 8.18
N LEU A 303 10.40 -9.95 7.77
CA LEU A 303 10.88 -8.78 8.49
C LEU A 303 10.12 -7.55 8.01
N VAL A 304 9.66 -6.73 8.96
CA VAL A 304 8.84 -5.55 8.68
C VAL A 304 9.38 -4.35 9.44
N VAL A 305 9.73 -3.30 8.71
CA VAL A 305 10.15 -2.01 9.27
C VAL A 305 8.92 -1.11 9.36
N GLY A 306 8.52 -0.77 10.58
CA GLY A 306 7.51 0.25 10.83
C GLY A 306 8.18 1.60 11.06
N SER A 307 8.09 2.52 10.10
CA SER A 307 8.80 3.81 10.15
C SER A 307 8.24 4.69 11.27
N GLN A 308 6.92 4.80 11.36
CA GLN A 308 6.23 5.61 12.37
C GLN A 308 6.36 5.06 13.79
N SER A 309 6.36 3.74 13.94
CA SER A 309 6.56 3.10 15.24
C SER A 309 8.02 2.91 15.61
N SER A 310 8.96 3.20 14.70
CA SER A 310 10.40 2.93 14.89
C SER A 310 10.69 1.47 15.31
N THR A 311 10.01 0.52 14.66
CA THR A 311 10.07 -0.91 14.98
C THR A 311 10.63 -1.73 13.83
N LEU A 312 11.31 -2.82 14.19
CA LEU A 312 11.56 -3.97 13.30
C LEU A 312 10.82 -5.18 13.88
N SER A 313 9.76 -5.60 13.20
CA SER A 313 8.95 -6.77 13.54
C SER A 313 9.43 -7.99 12.75
N VAL A 314 9.39 -9.16 13.38
CA VAL A 314 9.72 -10.44 12.75
C VAL A 314 8.53 -11.38 12.89
N TYR A 315 7.92 -11.76 11.77
CA TYR A 315 6.80 -12.68 11.72
C TYR A 315 7.23 -14.02 11.18
N GLU A 316 6.79 -15.11 11.81
CA GLU A 316 6.79 -16.43 11.16
C GLU A 316 5.65 -16.49 10.14
N VAL A 317 5.95 -16.94 8.93
CA VAL A 317 4.96 -17.09 7.85
C VAL A 317 4.66 -18.58 7.64
N GLU A 318 3.42 -18.97 7.86
CA GLU A 318 2.95 -20.34 7.61
C GLU A 318 2.15 -20.44 6.31
N PHE A 319 2.60 -21.31 5.42
CA PHE A 319 1.95 -21.61 4.15
C PHE A 319 1.13 -22.90 4.29
N PHE A 320 -0.20 -22.80 4.22
CA PHE A 320 -1.06 -23.98 4.25
C PHE A 320 -1.30 -24.49 2.82
N SER A 321 -1.27 -25.80 2.62
CA SER A 321 -1.64 -26.43 1.35
C SER A 321 -3.16 -26.60 1.17
N SER A 322 -3.92 -26.42 2.25
CA SER A 322 -5.39 -26.44 2.28
C SER A 322 -5.89 -25.72 3.55
N VAL A 323 -7.06 -25.09 3.49
CA VAL A 323 -7.68 -24.47 4.68
C VAL A 323 -7.83 -25.54 5.77
N PRO A 324 -7.25 -25.35 6.97
CA PRO A 324 -7.42 -26.32 8.06
C PRO A 324 -8.90 -26.56 8.33
N THR A 325 -9.34 -27.82 8.29
CA THR A 325 -10.75 -28.20 8.53
C THR A 325 -11.19 -28.00 9.98
N SER A 326 -10.26 -27.62 10.86
CA SER A 326 -10.48 -27.26 12.25
C SER A 326 -9.85 -25.89 12.52
N PRO A 327 -10.57 -24.95 13.18
CA PRO A 327 -9.95 -23.71 13.64
C PRO A 327 -8.75 -24.04 14.54
N PRO A 328 -7.68 -23.22 14.53
CA PRO A 328 -6.53 -23.44 15.40
C PRO A 328 -7.01 -23.52 16.85
N THR A 329 -6.59 -24.57 17.56
CA THR A 329 -6.96 -24.76 18.96
C THR A 329 -6.31 -23.65 19.78
N CYS A 330 -7.12 -22.77 20.35
CA CYS A 330 -6.66 -21.80 21.32
C CYS A 330 -6.07 -22.55 22.53
N PRO A 331 -4.83 -22.26 22.96
CA PRO A 331 -4.32 -22.80 24.21
C PRO A 331 -5.29 -22.46 25.35
N PRO A 332 -5.54 -23.37 26.31
CA PRO A 332 -6.33 -23.03 27.49
C PRO A 332 -5.77 -21.77 28.14
N LEU A 333 -6.66 -20.86 28.56
CA LEU A 333 -6.29 -19.66 29.31
C LEU A 333 -5.50 -20.05 30.56
N GLY A 334 -4.16 -20.05 30.43
CA GLY A 334 -3.23 -20.22 31.53
C GLY A 334 -3.25 -18.99 32.44
N ASP A 335 -2.94 -19.22 33.71
CA ASP A 335 -3.01 -18.27 34.82
C ASP A 335 -2.44 -16.86 34.53
N ARG A 336 -3.11 -15.83 35.06
CA ARG A 336 -2.97 -14.40 34.73
C ARG A 336 -1.69 -13.73 35.27
N SER A 337 -0.50 -14.28 35.00
CA SER A 337 0.74 -13.72 35.55
C SER A 337 1.78 -13.22 34.55
N THR A 338 1.52 -13.25 33.23
CA THR A 338 2.44 -12.65 32.23
C THR A 338 1.70 -11.92 31.09
N PRO A 339 2.20 -10.76 30.58
CA PRO A 339 1.46 -9.93 29.62
C PRO A 339 1.51 -10.39 28.15
N THR A 340 2.14 -11.53 27.82
CA THR A 340 2.61 -11.80 26.44
C THR A 340 1.77 -12.78 25.60
N SER A 341 0.48 -13.01 25.88
CA SER A 341 -0.34 -13.78 24.95
C SER A 341 -1.79 -13.29 24.85
N ARG A 342 -2.03 -12.33 23.96
CA ARG A 342 -3.38 -11.99 23.49
C ARG A 342 -3.38 -11.55 22.03
N SER A 343 -3.32 -12.51 21.11
CA SER A 343 -3.81 -12.31 19.74
C SER A 343 -3.82 -13.63 18.96
N SER A 344 -4.83 -14.48 19.17
CA SER A 344 -5.17 -15.49 18.16
C SER A 344 -6.59 -16.01 18.39
N CYS A 345 -7.57 -15.33 17.82
CA CYS A 345 -8.84 -15.95 17.49
C CYS A 345 -9.29 -15.34 16.16
N LEU A 346 -8.80 -15.91 15.06
CA LEU A 346 -9.15 -15.54 13.70
C LEU A 346 -10.32 -16.42 13.24
N ASN A 347 -11.47 -15.80 12.98
CA ASN A 347 -12.56 -16.44 12.26
C ASN A 347 -12.36 -16.21 10.75
N GLN A 348 -12.24 -17.33 10.03
CA GLN A 348 -12.47 -17.56 8.60
C GLN A 348 -12.04 -16.46 7.60
N LEU A 349 -10.87 -16.62 6.96
CA LEU A 349 -10.63 -16.42 5.52
C LEU A 349 -9.15 -16.76 5.15
N ASN A 350 -8.97 -17.85 4.39
CA ASN A 350 -7.84 -18.30 3.54
C ASN A 350 -6.36 -18.24 4.02
N LEU A 351 -5.44 -18.67 3.13
CA LEU A 351 -4.56 -19.84 3.24
C LEU A 351 -3.16 -19.58 3.86
N ILE A 352 -2.95 -18.43 4.48
CA ILE A 352 -1.67 -18.06 5.10
C ILE A 352 -1.96 -17.34 6.42
N LEU A 353 -1.40 -17.88 7.49
CA LEU A 353 -1.46 -17.28 8.81
C LEU A 353 -0.05 -16.76 9.12
N MET A 354 0.08 -15.44 9.34
CA MET A 354 1.23 -14.94 10.09
C MET A 354 0.94 -15.25 11.56
N VAL A 355 1.55 -16.33 12.05
CA VAL A 355 1.07 -17.03 13.25
C VAL A 355 1.58 -16.42 14.53
N SER A 356 2.72 -15.73 14.48
CA SER A 356 3.27 -15.09 15.66
C SER A 356 4.31 -14.04 15.32
N MET A 357 4.24 -12.92 16.02
CA MET A 357 5.36 -12.00 16.14
C MET A 357 6.42 -12.69 17.03
N VAL A 358 7.51 -13.15 16.41
CA VAL A 358 8.57 -13.89 17.11
C VAL A 358 9.46 -12.92 17.89
N ALA A 359 9.64 -11.70 17.38
CA ALA A 359 10.31 -10.60 18.05
C ALA A 359 9.88 -9.25 17.47
N THR A 360 9.90 -8.20 18.31
CA THR A 360 9.98 -6.82 17.83
C THR A 360 11.09 -6.10 18.57
N LEU A 361 11.98 -5.52 17.78
CA LEU A 361 13.02 -4.62 18.24
C LEU A 361 12.48 -3.20 18.10
N THR A 362 12.37 -2.49 19.23
CA THR A 362 12.09 -1.05 19.23
C THR A 362 13.42 -0.33 19.29
N PHE A 363 13.72 0.49 18.29
CA PHE A 363 14.90 1.33 18.32
C PHE A 363 14.53 2.66 18.98
N SER A 364 14.82 2.81 20.27
CA SER A 364 14.83 4.14 20.86
C SER A 364 16.08 4.86 20.35
N PHE A 365 15.91 5.80 19.42
CA PHE A 365 16.93 6.81 19.19
C PHE A 365 17.02 7.70 20.43
N VAL A 366 17.86 7.31 21.39
CA VAL A 366 18.34 8.22 22.42
C VAL A 366 19.43 9.08 21.77
N GLY A 367 18.99 10.12 21.06
CA GLY A 367 19.70 11.37 20.77
C GLY A 367 20.99 11.34 19.94
N LYS A 368 21.03 12.19 18.91
CA LYS A 368 21.64 13.53 19.06
C LYS A 368 20.95 14.54 18.15
#